data_AF-A0A9E5DSN1-F1
#
_entry.id   AF-A0A9E5DSN1-F1
#
_cell.length_a   1.000
_cell.length_b   1.000
_cell.length_c   1.000
_cell.angle_alpha   90.00
_cell.angle_beta   90.00
_cell.angle_gamma   90.00
#
_symmetry.space_group_name_H-M   'P 1'
#
loop_
_entity.id
_entity.type
_entity.pdbx_description
1 polymer ?
#
loop_
_entity_poly.entity_id
_entity_poly.type
_entity_poly.pdbx_seq_one_letter_code
_entity_poly.pdbx_strand_id
1 'polypeptide(L)'
;MTTRRRWNCAIAWPARRRCVAFWCANEAAFGVLGARNMNGADIAIAVVVGLSSVLSLLRGLVKEILSLLAWVVAFWVAFAYAGHAAHWLIGLITQPSGRVAVAFVVLLIGTLIAFGVLNTLIAKLLANSGLGDTDKLLGMVFGFLRGLAIVGVLVLLAGLTPAPLEDWWQSSLFLPRLSMVAHWLLAWLPPEFRGYFGYDGQSGAAALTR
;
A
#
# COMPACT_ATOMS: atom_id res chain seq x y z
N MET A 1 17.62 22.54 51.59
CA MET A 1 17.25 21.18 52.03
C MET A 1 15.74 21.01 51.88
N THR A 2 15.30 20.03 51.08
CA THR A 2 14.04 19.22 51.15
C THR A 2 12.74 19.94 51.58
N THR A 3 11.64 19.96 50.83
CA THR A 3 10.72 18.84 50.51
C THR A 3 9.62 19.31 49.54
N ARG A 4 9.37 18.67 48.38
CA ARG A 4 8.43 17.55 48.11
C ARG A 4 6.91 17.89 48.14
N ARG A 5 6.28 17.52 47.01
CA ARG A 5 4.89 17.05 46.77
C ARG A 5 3.81 18.04 46.29
N ARG A 6 3.82 18.16 44.96
CA ARG A 6 2.75 18.47 43.99
C ARG A 6 1.50 17.57 44.20
N TRP A 7 0.37 18.22 44.47
CA TRP A 7 -1.06 18.00 44.09
C TRP A 7 -1.76 16.63 44.26
N ASN A 8 -2.67 16.64 45.23
CA ASN A 8 -4.07 16.16 45.22
C ASN A 8 -4.51 15.11 44.19
N CYS A 9 -4.71 13.89 44.72
CA CYS A 9 -5.73 12.95 44.27
C CYS A 9 -7.12 13.43 44.73
N ALA A 10 -7.97 13.86 43.81
CA ALA A 10 -9.42 13.81 43.95
C ALA A 10 -10.05 14.07 42.59
N ILE A 11 -10.56 13.02 41.93
CA ILE A 11 -11.93 12.94 41.41
C ILE A 11 -12.12 11.48 41.00
N ALA A 12 -13.07 10.85 41.70
CA ALA A 12 -13.47 9.47 41.59
C ALA A 12 -14.20 9.18 40.26
N TRP A 13 -14.07 7.96 39.76
CA TRP A 13 -15.03 7.40 38.80
C TRP A 13 -15.46 6.00 39.24
N PRO A 14 -16.77 5.70 39.31
CA PRO A 14 -17.29 4.46 39.85
C PRO A 14 -17.24 3.31 38.85
N ALA A 15 -17.20 2.10 39.42
CA ALA A 15 -17.07 0.82 38.73
C ALA A 15 -18.28 0.44 37.86
N ARG A 16 -17.98 -0.39 36.84
CA ARG A 16 -18.84 -1.22 35.97
C ARG A 16 -19.22 -0.61 34.61
N ARG A 17 -18.50 -1.03 33.56
CA ARG A 17 -19.00 -1.97 32.53
C ARG A 17 -17.83 -2.49 31.68
N ARG A 18 -17.65 -3.80 31.77
CA ARG A 18 -16.77 -4.63 30.94
C ARG A 18 -17.24 -4.56 29.48
N CYS A 19 -16.37 -4.11 28.58
CA CYS A 19 -16.33 -4.48 27.14
C CYS A 19 -15.03 -3.99 26.46
N VAL A 20 -14.26 -3.07 27.07
CA VAL A 20 -13.02 -2.53 26.47
C VAL A 20 -11.77 -3.40 26.73
N ALA A 21 -11.87 -4.44 27.55
CA ALA A 21 -10.69 -5.20 27.99
C ALA A 21 -10.03 -6.05 26.88
N PHE A 22 -10.76 -6.44 25.83
CA PHE A 22 -10.16 -7.18 24.72
C PHE A 22 -9.35 -6.26 23.79
N TRP A 23 -9.78 -5.00 23.64
CA TRP A 23 -9.07 -4.02 22.83
C TRP A 23 -7.84 -3.47 23.56
N CYS A 24 -7.93 -3.32 24.89
CA CYS A 24 -6.81 -2.84 25.72
C CYS A 24 -5.71 -3.90 25.95
N ALA A 25 -6.04 -5.20 25.88
CA ALA A 25 -5.04 -6.27 26.01
C ALA A 25 -4.19 -6.44 24.74
N ASN A 26 -4.74 -6.10 23.57
CA ASN A 26 -4.01 -6.19 22.30
C ASN A 26 -3.07 -4.99 22.06
N GLU A 27 -3.26 -3.88 22.80
CA GLU A 27 -2.38 -2.70 22.81
C GLU A 27 -1.11 -2.92 23.65
N ALA A 28 -1.17 -3.76 24.69
CA ALA A 28 -0.04 -3.98 25.61
C ALA A 28 1.03 -4.96 25.08
N ALA A 29 0.67 -5.87 24.18
CA ALA A 29 1.65 -6.78 23.55
C ALA A 29 2.49 -6.08 22.46
N PHE A 30 1.96 -5.00 21.86
CA PHE A 30 2.67 -4.18 20.88
C PHE A 30 3.58 -3.10 21.55
N GLY A 31 3.47 -2.93 22.87
CA GLY A 31 4.15 -1.88 23.64
C GLY A 31 5.32 -2.31 24.54
N VAL A 32 5.64 -3.61 24.70
CA VAL A 32 6.50 -4.07 25.83
C VAL A 32 7.75 -4.89 25.42
N LEU A 33 8.16 -4.90 24.14
CA LEU A 33 9.48 -5.42 23.74
C LEU A 33 10.38 -4.28 23.24
N GLY A 34 10.74 -3.41 24.18
CA GLY A 34 11.66 -2.30 23.95
C GLY A 34 13.10 -2.77 23.74
N ALA A 35 13.68 -2.34 22.62
CA ALA A 35 15.08 -1.96 22.50
C ALA A 35 15.25 -1.01 21.29
N ARG A 36 15.35 0.31 21.58
CA ARG A 36 15.50 1.50 20.70
C ARG A 36 14.20 2.18 20.23
N ASN A 37 14.19 3.51 20.38
CA ASN A 37 13.19 4.49 19.92
C ASN A 37 12.83 4.30 18.42
N MET A 38 11.85 3.46 18.11
CA MET A 38 11.22 3.39 16.80
C MET A 38 9.71 3.30 17.00
N ASN A 39 8.98 4.19 16.35
CA ASN A 39 7.53 4.29 16.41
C ASN A 39 6.88 3.06 15.74
N GLY A 40 5.66 2.68 16.15
CA GLY A 40 4.92 1.59 15.49
C GLY A 40 4.73 1.83 13.98
N ALA A 41 4.59 3.10 13.57
CA ALA A 41 4.59 3.49 12.16
C ALA A 41 5.92 3.17 11.46
N ASP A 42 7.06 3.42 12.12
CA ASP A 42 8.38 3.15 11.56
C ASP A 42 8.61 1.65 11.33
N ILE A 43 8.13 0.82 12.27
CA ILE A 43 8.20 -0.63 12.15
C ILE A 43 7.31 -1.11 11.00
N ALA A 44 6.08 -0.62 10.88
CA ALA A 44 5.19 -0.98 9.78
C ALA A 44 5.79 -0.65 8.40
N ILE A 45 6.39 0.55 8.27
CA ILE A 45 7.09 0.98 7.05
C ILE A 45 8.27 0.05 6.75
N ALA A 46 9.12 -0.23 7.74
CA ALA A 46 10.28 -1.09 7.58
C ALA A 46 9.86 -2.52 7.16
N VAL A 47 8.77 -3.04 7.71
CA VAL A 47 8.22 -4.35 7.34
C VAL A 47 7.73 -4.35 5.90
N VAL A 48 6.95 -3.35 5.47
CA VAL A 48 6.43 -3.27 4.10
C VAL A 48 7.56 -3.17 3.08
N VAL A 49 8.51 -2.25 3.31
CA VAL A 49 9.65 -2.04 2.40
C VAL A 49 10.59 -3.24 2.42
N GLY A 50 10.90 -3.77 3.60
CA GLY A 50 11.75 -4.95 3.78
C GLY A 50 11.15 -6.18 3.10
N LEU A 51 9.87 -6.47 3.34
CA LEU A 51 9.19 -7.59 2.72
C LEU A 51 9.12 -7.43 1.20
N SER A 52 8.80 -6.24 0.69
CA SER A 52 8.80 -5.97 -0.75
C SER A 52 10.18 -6.22 -1.36
N SER A 53 11.24 -5.72 -0.72
CA SER A 53 12.63 -5.90 -1.18
C SER A 53 13.06 -7.37 -1.17
N VAL A 54 12.75 -8.11 -0.11
CA VAL A 54 13.09 -9.53 0.03
C VAL A 54 12.32 -10.37 -0.98
N LEU A 55 11.01 -10.15 -1.13
CA LEU A 55 10.20 -10.90 -2.10
C LEU A 55 10.69 -10.67 -3.54
N SER A 56 11.09 -9.45 -3.89
CA SER A 56 11.64 -9.16 -5.22
C SER A 56 13.05 -9.72 -5.42
N LEU A 57 13.88 -9.82 -4.37
CA LEU A 57 15.16 -10.53 -4.43
C LEU A 57 14.96 -12.02 -4.71
N LEU A 58 13.97 -12.65 -4.07
CA LEU A 58 13.69 -14.07 -4.26
C LEU A 58 13.12 -14.39 -5.66
N ARG A 59 12.37 -13.46 -6.24
CA ARG A 59 11.72 -13.64 -7.56
C ARG A 59 12.59 -13.19 -8.74
N GLY A 60 13.47 -12.22 -8.55
CA GLY A 60 14.26 -11.58 -9.60
C GLY A 60 13.53 -10.42 -10.28
N LEU A 61 14.27 -9.46 -10.84
CA LEU A 61 13.72 -8.28 -11.53
C LEU A 61 12.87 -8.68 -12.73
N VAL A 62 13.37 -9.59 -13.58
CA VAL A 62 12.70 -9.97 -14.82
C VAL A 62 11.29 -10.48 -14.55
N LYS A 63 11.12 -11.36 -13.55
CA LYS A 63 9.79 -11.89 -13.21
C LYS A 63 8.85 -10.81 -12.71
N GLU A 64 9.37 -9.84 -11.98
CA GLU A 64 8.57 -8.73 -11.45
C GLU A 64 8.09 -7.80 -12.57
N ILE A 65 8.98 -7.44 -13.51
CA ILE A 65 8.62 -6.63 -14.70
C ILE A 65 7.63 -7.38 -15.58
N LEU A 66 7.87 -8.67 -15.86
CA LEU A 66 6.95 -9.48 -16.67
C LEU A 66 5.57 -9.60 -16.02
N SER A 67 5.51 -9.69 -14.68
CA SER A 67 4.23 -9.69 -13.96
C SER A 67 3.49 -8.36 -14.09
N LEU A 68 4.19 -7.23 -14.03
CA LEU A 68 3.56 -5.91 -14.21
C LEU A 68 3.09 -5.70 -15.65
N LEU A 69 3.91 -6.09 -16.62
CA LEU A 69 3.52 -6.07 -18.03
C LEU A 69 2.31 -6.97 -18.30
N ALA A 70 2.24 -8.15 -17.68
CA ALA A 70 1.09 -9.03 -17.80
C ALA A 70 -0.21 -8.35 -17.34
N TRP A 71 -0.19 -7.62 -16.23
CA TRP A 71 -1.36 -6.85 -15.77
C TRP A 71 -1.74 -5.74 -16.75
N VAL A 72 -0.77 -4.95 -17.22
CA VAL A 72 -1.03 -3.86 -18.19
C VAL A 72 -1.63 -4.42 -19.46
N VAL A 73 -1.05 -5.48 -20.03
CA VAL A 73 -1.54 -6.11 -21.25
C VAL A 73 -2.91 -6.77 -21.01
N ALA A 74 -3.12 -7.43 -19.89
CA ALA A 74 -4.41 -8.04 -19.57
C ALA A 74 -5.52 -6.99 -19.47
N PHE A 75 -5.29 -5.86 -18.81
CA PHE A 75 -6.26 -4.77 -18.76
C PHE A 75 -6.50 -4.18 -20.16
N TRP A 76 -5.44 -3.92 -20.91
CA TRP A 76 -5.56 -3.39 -22.27
C TRP A 76 -6.40 -4.31 -23.17
N VAL A 77 -6.12 -5.62 -23.15
CA VAL A 77 -6.91 -6.62 -23.89
C VAL A 77 -8.36 -6.65 -23.40
N ALA A 78 -8.57 -6.68 -22.08
CA ALA A 78 -9.91 -6.73 -21.52
C ALA A 78 -10.72 -5.48 -21.92
N PHE A 79 -10.17 -4.26 -21.81
CA PHE A 79 -10.84 -3.04 -22.22
C PHE A 79 -11.09 -2.95 -23.73
N ALA A 80 -10.13 -3.37 -24.55
CA ALA A 80 -10.25 -3.30 -26.00
C ALA A 80 -11.24 -4.32 -26.57
N TYR A 81 -11.30 -5.53 -25.99
CA TYR A 81 -12.01 -6.66 -26.60
C TYR A 81 -13.25 -7.13 -25.82
N ALA A 82 -13.53 -6.65 -24.59
CA ALA A 82 -14.70 -7.09 -23.82
C ALA A 82 -16.04 -6.89 -24.57
N GLY A 83 -16.20 -5.78 -25.29
CA GLY A 83 -17.39 -5.54 -26.09
C GLY A 83 -17.59 -6.56 -27.22
N HIS A 84 -16.52 -6.91 -27.93
CA HIS A 84 -16.55 -7.94 -28.97
C HIS A 84 -16.79 -9.32 -28.35
N ALA A 85 -16.09 -9.66 -27.27
CA ALA A 85 -16.24 -10.91 -26.55
C ALA A 85 -17.64 -11.11 -25.96
N ALA A 86 -18.34 -10.03 -25.59
CA ALA A 86 -19.71 -10.08 -25.06
C ALA A 86 -20.75 -10.63 -26.05
N HIS A 87 -20.48 -10.58 -27.36
CA HIS A 87 -21.37 -11.14 -28.37
C HIS A 87 -21.44 -12.67 -28.30
N TRP A 88 -20.34 -13.32 -27.91
CA TRP A 88 -20.29 -14.77 -27.72
C TRP A 88 -21.11 -15.24 -26.51
N LEU A 89 -21.51 -14.31 -25.63
CA LEU A 89 -22.35 -14.59 -24.45
C LEU A 89 -23.83 -14.30 -24.70
N ILE A 90 -24.24 -13.97 -25.93
CA ILE A 90 -25.65 -13.88 -26.32
C ILE A 90 -26.32 -15.24 -26.07
N GLY A 91 -27.41 -15.23 -25.29
CA GLY A 91 -28.15 -16.44 -24.92
C GLY A 91 -27.73 -17.08 -23.59
N LEU A 92 -26.52 -16.77 -23.09
CA LEU A 92 -26.07 -17.20 -21.75
C LEU A 92 -26.46 -16.18 -20.67
N ILE A 93 -26.38 -14.89 -20.98
CA ILE A 93 -26.70 -13.79 -20.06
C ILE A 93 -27.64 -12.82 -20.75
N THR A 94 -28.81 -12.60 -20.13
CA THR A 94 -29.85 -11.69 -20.65
C THR A 94 -29.44 -10.23 -20.55
N GLN A 95 -28.86 -9.82 -19.42
CA GLN A 95 -28.48 -8.43 -19.18
C GLN A 95 -27.26 -8.00 -20.05
N PRO A 96 -27.36 -6.93 -20.88
CA PRO A 96 -26.26 -6.46 -21.71
C PRO A 96 -25.01 -6.05 -20.93
N SER A 97 -25.17 -5.29 -19.84
CA SER A 97 -24.05 -4.88 -18.98
C SER A 97 -23.36 -6.07 -18.31
N GLY A 98 -24.13 -7.08 -17.91
CA GLY A 98 -23.60 -8.33 -17.34
C GLY A 98 -22.72 -9.10 -18.33
N ARG A 99 -23.10 -9.15 -19.61
CA ARG A 99 -22.29 -9.80 -20.67
C ARG A 99 -20.92 -9.16 -20.82
N VAL A 100 -20.86 -7.83 -20.89
CA VAL A 100 -19.60 -7.10 -21.02
C VAL A 100 -18.72 -7.31 -19.78
N ALA A 101 -19.31 -7.25 -18.58
CA ALA A 101 -18.57 -7.48 -17.34
C ALA A 101 -17.97 -8.90 -17.28
N VAL A 102 -18.74 -9.93 -17.61
CA VAL A 102 -18.24 -11.32 -17.62
C VAL A 102 -17.18 -11.49 -18.71
N ALA A 103 -17.42 -10.98 -19.92
CA ALA A 103 -16.44 -11.03 -21.00
C ALA A 103 -15.12 -10.35 -20.63
N PHE A 104 -15.17 -9.20 -19.96
CA PHE A 104 -14.01 -8.50 -19.44
C PHE A 104 -13.22 -9.37 -18.45
N VAL A 105 -13.90 -9.97 -17.47
CA VAL A 105 -13.25 -10.85 -16.48
C VAL A 105 -12.63 -12.07 -17.15
N VAL A 106 -13.35 -12.70 -18.08
CA VAL A 106 -12.84 -13.87 -18.82
C VAL A 106 -11.59 -13.51 -19.63
N LEU A 107 -11.60 -12.39 -20.36
CA LEU A 107 -10.43 -11.92 -21.12
C LEU A 107 -9.26 -11.56 -20.21
N LEU A 108 -9.52 -10.87 -19.10
CA LEU A 108 -8.50 -10.50 -18.12
C LEU A 108 -7.80 -11.74 -17.57
N ILE A 109 -8.57 -12.71 -17.06
CA ILE A 109 -8.04 -13.95 -16.48
C ILE A 109 -7.36 -14.80 -17.55
N GLY A 110 -7.99 -14.96 -18.72
CA GLY A 110 -7.41 -15.71 -19.84
C GLY A 110 -6.06 -15.14 -20.28
N THR A 111 -5.95 -13.82 -20.38
CA THR A 111 -4.70 -13.15 -20.74
C THR A 111 -3.63 -13.30 -19.66
N LEU A 112 -4.00 -13.18 -18.38
CA LEU A 112 -3.07 -13.40 -17.26
C LEU A 112 -2.54 -14.83 -17.23
N ILE A 113 -3.39 -15.84 -17.49
CA ILE A 113 -2.96 -17.24 -17.59
C ILE A 113 -2.00 -17.42 -18.77
N ALA A 114 -2.33 -16.88 -19.94
CA ALA A 114 -1.47 -16.95 -21.13
C ALA A 114 -0.09 -16.32 -20.87
N PHE A 115 -0.06 -15.13 -20.27
CA PHE A 115 1.19 -14.47 -19.87
C PHE A 115 1.94 -15.25 -18.78
N GLY A 116 1.22 -15.89 -17.85
CA GLY A 116 1.81 -16.77 -16.85
C GLY A 116 2.58 -17.93 -17.48
N VAL A 117 1.99 -18.58 -18.48
CA VAL A 117 2.67 -19.64 -19.25
C VAL A 117 3.88 -19.07 -19.99
N LEU A 118 3.73 -17.94 -20.69
CA LEU A 118 4.84 -17.27 -21.38
C LEU A 118 6.01 -16.94 -20.43
N ASN A 119 5.70 -16.44 -19.23
CA ASN A 119 6.69 -16.12 -18.20
C ASN A 119 7.47 -17.37 -17.76
N THR A 120 6.82 -18.54 -17.65
CA THR A 120 7.54 -19.79 -17.33
C THR A 120 8.50 -20.21 -18.43
N LEU A 121 8.16 -19.96 -19.70
CA LEU A 121 9.06 -20.25 -20.83
C LEU A 121 10.26 -19.32 -20.83
N ILE A 122 10.03 -18.00 -20.65
CA ILE A 122 11.11 -17.01 -20.55
C ILE A 122 12.04 -17.33 -19.37
N ALA A 123 11.48 -17.69 -18.21
CA ALA A 123 12.27 -18.07 -17.05
C ALA A 123 13.18 -19.29 -17.31
N LYS A 124 12.71 -20.27 -18.09
CA LYS A 124 13.53 -21.43 -18.50
C LYS A 124 14.66 -21.04 -19.45
N LEU A 125 14.40 -20.11 -20.37
CA LEU A 125 15.43 -19.61 -21.30
C LEU A 125 16.53 -18.84 -20.56
N LEU A 126 16.14 -18.04 -19.56
CA LEU A 126 17.08 -17.22 -18.79
C LEU A 126 17.87 -18.02 -17.75
N ALA A 127 17.40 -19.20 -17.33
CA ALA A 127 18.09 -20.04 -16.35
C ALA A 127 19.54 -20.39 -16.75
N ASN A 128 19.82 -20.52 -18.05
CA ASN A 128 21.15 -20.89 -18.55
C ASN A 128 22.05 -19.68 -18.84
N SER A 129 21.57 -18.44 -18.65
CA SER A 129 22.28 -17.22 -19.04
C SER A 129 23.36 -16.76 -18.05
N GLY A 130 23.48 -17.38 -16.87
CA GLY A 130 24.44 -16.97 -15.82
C GLY A 130 24.16 -15.63 -15.15
N LEU A 131 23.16 -14.86 -15.62
CA LEU A 131 22.79 -13.53 -15.11
C LEU A 131 21.90 -13.56 -13.86
N GLY A 132 21.62 -14.74 -13.31
CA GLY A 132 20.61 -14.93 -12.26
C GLY A 132 20.88 -14.13 -10.99
N ASP A 133 22.14 -13.94 -10.60
CA ASP A 133 22.44 -13.21 -9.36
C ASP A 133 22.37 -11.70 -9.54
N THR A 134 22.77 -11.18 -10.71
CA THR A 134 22.56 -9.77 -11.06
C THR A 134 21.06 -9.43 -11.16
N ASP A 135 20.25 -10.32 -11.72
CA ASP A 135 18.78 -10.16 -11.80
C ASP A 135 18.12 -10.08 -10.41
N LYS A 136 18.61 -10.86 -9.44
CA LYS A 136 18.13 -10.81 -8.04
C LYS A 136 18.52 -9.51 -7.34
N LEU A 137 19.74 -9.01 -7.56
CA LEU A 137 20.20 -7.74 -6.99
C LEU A 137 19.39 -6.55 -7.53
N LEU A 138 19.16 -6.53 -8.85
CA LEU A 138 18.28 -5.54 -9.47
C LEU A 138 16.83 -5.69 -8.98
N GLY A 139 16.40 -6.92 -8.72
CA GLY A 139 15.11 -7.24 -8.11
C GLY A 139 14.97 -6.61 -6.72
N MET A 140 16.02 -6.64 -5.89
CA MET A 140 16.01 -5.98 -4.58
C MET A 140 15.77 -4.47 -4.70
N VAL A 141 16.51 -3.80 -5.60
CA VAL A 141 16.36 -2.35 -5.83
C VAL A 141 14.96 -2.01 -6.31
N PHE A 142 14.43 -2.80 -7.24
CA PHE A 142 13.06 -2.63 -7.73
C PHE A 142 12.02 -2.86 -6.62
N GLY A 143 12.19 -3.90 -5.81
CA GLY A 143 11.32 -4.20 -4.68
C GLY A 143 11.35 -3.12 -3.60
N PHE A 144 12.52 -2.50 -3.38
CA PHE A 144 12.66 -1.34 -2.52
C PHE A 144 11.87 -0.13 -3.04
N LEU A 145 12.06 0.22 -4.32
CA LEU A 145 11.34 1.32 -4.97
C LEU A 145 9.82 1.09 -4.97
N ARG A 146 9.37 -0.14 -5.25
CA ARG A 146 7.97 -0.53 -5.17
C ARG A 146 7.44 -0.42 -3.74
N GLY A 147 8.20 -0.89 -2.75
CA GLY A 147 7.85 -0.77 -1.33
C GLY A 147 7.69 0.69 -0.92
N LEU A 148 8.59 1.55 -1.38
CA LEU A 148 8.53 2.99 -1.16
C LEU A 148 7.29 3.62 -1.81
N ALA A 149 6.95 3.21 -3.04
CA ALA A 149 5.75 3.65 -3.73
C ALA A 149 4.47 3.21 -3.00
N ILE A 150 4.40 1.95 -2.54
CA ILE A 150 3.26 1.43 -1.77
C ILE A 150 3.09 2.24 -0.48
N VAL A 151 4.18 2.45 0.27
CA VAL A 151 4.14 3.26 1.49
C VAL A 151 3.73 4.70 1.16
N GLY A 152 4.24 5.30 0.09
CA GLY A 152 3.82 6.63 -0.37
C GLY A 152 2.32 6.73 -0.65
N VAL A 153 1.73 5.71 -1.28
CA VAL A 153 0.27 5.62 -1.49
C VAL A 153 -0.47 5.47 -0.16
N LEU A 154 0.00 4.62 0.76
CA LEU A 154 -0.62 4.47 2.09
C LEU A 154 -0.57 5.78 2.89
N VAL A 155 0.53 6.50 2.80
CA VAL A 155 0.75 7.81 3.42
C VAL A 155 -0.21 8.85 2.82
N LEU A 156 -0.37 8.89 1.49
CA LEU A 156 -1.39 9.71 0.82
C LEU A 156 -2.81 9.37 1.31
N LEU A 157 -3.17 8.09 1.35
CA LEU A 157 -4.48 7.65 1.82
C LEU A 157 -4.70 7.99 3.30
N ALA A 158 -3.68 7.90 4.13
CA ALA A 158 -3.74 8.33 5.53
C ALA A 158 -3.96 9.85 5.65
N GLY A 159 -3.50 10.64 4.68
CA GLY A 159 -3.81 12.08 4.57
C GLY A 159 -5.29 12.40 4.31
N LEU A 160 -6.11 11.41 3.94
CA LEU A 160 -7.58 11.53 3.88
C LEU A 160 -8.25 11.27 5.24
N THR A 161 -7.48 10.93 6.27
CA THR A 161 -7.95 10.60 7.62
C THR A 161 -7.32 11.55 8.65
N PRO A 162 -7.82 11.65 9.90
CA PRO A 162 -7.19 12.47 10.93
C PRO A 162 -5.85 11.91 11.46
N ALA A 163 -5.32 10.81 10.89
CA ALA A 163 -4.06 10.21 11.29
C ALA A 163 -2.86 11.18 11.38
N PRO A 164 -2.69 12.18 10.49
CA PRO A 164 -1.57 13.14 10.59
C PRO A 164 -1.55 14.01 11.85
N LEU A 165 -2.67 14.12 12.56
CA LEU A 165 -2.82 14.93 13.77
C LEU A 165 -2.41 14.18 15.05
N GLU A 166 -2.24 12.86 14.98
CA GLU A 166 -1.99 12.01 16.14
C GLU A 166 -0.50 11.96 16.54
N ASP A 167 -0.23 11.76 17.84
CA ASP A 167 1.14 11.75 18.39
C ASP A 167 2.04 10.67 17.78
N TRP A 168 1.47 9.51 17.44
CA TRP A 168 2.17 8.42 16.77
C TRP A 168 2.52 8.73 15.31
N TRP A 169 1.91 9.74 14.69
CA TRP A 169 2.29 10.17 13.36
C TRP A 169 3.47 11.14 13.42
N GLN A 170 3.38 12.12 14.32
CA GLN A 170 4.39 13.18 14.44
C GLN A 170 5.72 12.71 15.03
N SER A 171 5.69 11.68 15.89
CA SER A 171 6.89 11.11 16.51
C SER A 171 7.65 10.12 15.61
N SER A 172 7.18 9.84 14.39
CA SER A 172 7.83 8.91 13.46
C SER A 172 9.04 9.53 12.76
N LEU A 173 10.11 8.75 12.61
CA LEU A 173 11.33 9.16 11.91
C LEU A 173 11.17 9.09 10.39
N PHE A 174 10.42 8.10 9.88
CA PHE A 174 10.28 7.87 8.45
C PHE A 174 9.15 8.66 7.79
N LEU A 175 8.03 8.90 8.49
CA LEU A 175 6.86 9.58 7.92
C LEU A 175 7.17 10.97 7.32
N PRO A 176 7.93 11.86 7.99
CA PRO A 176 8.29 13.16 7.41
C PRO A 176 9.10 13.03 6.11
N ARG A 177 10.00 12.05 6.02
CA ARG A 177 10.81 11.84 4.80
C ARG A 177 9.99 11.24 3.67
N LEU A 178 9.06 10.34 4.00
CA LEU A 178 8.16 9.70 3.04
C LEU A 178 7.09 10.65 2.53
N SER A 179 6.81 11.75 3.24
CA SER A 179 5.96 12.82 2.73
C SER A 179 6.46 13.33 1.38
N MET A 180 7.78 13.39 1.15
CA MET A 180 8.33 13.81 -0.16
C MET A 180 7.89 12.88 -1.30
N VAL A 181 7.85 11.57 -1.04
CA VAL A 181 7.38 10.57 -2.00
C VAL A 181 5.88 10.73 -2.25
N ALA A 182 5.11 11.00 -1.19
CA ALA A 182 3.68 11.30 -1.28
C ALA A 182 3.42 12.56 -2.14
N HIS A 183 4.15 13.65 -1.94
CA HIS A 183 4.04 14.86 -2.76
C HIS A 183 4.43 14.60 -4.22
N TRP A 184 5.48 13.81 -4.45
CA TRP A 184 5.87 13.42 -5.80
C TRP A 184 4.75 12.63 -6.48
N LEU A 185 4.12 11.69 -5.79
CA LEU A 185 2.94 10.95 -6.27
C LEU A 185 1.74 11.87 -6.51
N LEU A 186 1.51 12.87 -5.65
CA LEU A 186 0.42 13.83 -5.79
C LEU A 186 0.54 14.72 -7.05
N ALA A 187 1.77 14.96 -7.53
CA ALA A 187 2.01 15.69 -8.77
C ALA A 187 1.51 14.93 -10.01
N TRP A 188 1.50 13.60 -9.96
CA TRP A 188 0.92 12.75 -11.01
C TRP A 188 -0.61 12.66 -10.94
N LEU A 189 -1.20 13.05 -9.81
CA LEU A 189 -2.65 13.07 -9.64
C LEU A 189 -3.26 14.24 -10.43
N PRO A 190 -4.43 14.04 -11.08
CA PRO A 190 -5.19 15.13 -11.68
C PRO A 190 -5.49 16.25 -10.66
N PRO A 191 -5.46 17.52 -11.07
CA PRO A 191 -5.59 18.66 -10.17
C PRO A 191 -6.89 18.66 -9.35
N GLU A 192 -7.97 18.05 -9.85
CA GLU A 192 -9.25 17.91 -9.14
C GLU A 192 -9.17 17.11 -7.84
N PHE A 193 -8.22 16.16 -7.72
CA PHE A 193 -8.09 15.31 -6.54
C PHE A 193 -7.11 15.86 -5.50
N ARG A 194 -6.24 16.81 -5.88
CA ARG A 194 -5.17 17.31 -5.00
C ARG A 194 -5.71 18.02 -3.76
N GLY A 195 -6.85 18.71 -3.90
CA GLY A 195 -7.47 19.48 -2.80
C GLY A 195 -8.09 18.64 -1.67
N TYR A 196 -8.16 17.31 -1.82
CA TYR A 196 -8.69 16.42 -0.76
C TYR A 196 -7.62 15.92 0.21
N PHE A 197 -6.34 15.99 -0.17
CA PHE A 197 -5.25 15.47 0.64
C PHE A 197 -4.63 16.61 1.45
N GLY A 198 -4.77 16.58 2.78
CA GLY A 198 -4.22 17.60 3.69
C GLY A 198 -2.70 17.50 3.88
N TYR A 199 -1.93 17.58 2.80
CA TYR A 199 -0.46 17.48 2.78
C TYR A 199 0.25 18.81 2.56
N ASP A 200 -0.44 19.73 1.93
CA ASP A 200 -0.19 21.15 1.90
C ASP A 200 -0.44 21.73 3.29
N GLY A 201 0.63 21.84 4.09
CA GLY A 201 0.64 22.41 5.44
C GLY A 201 0.17 23.86 5.58
N GLN A 202 -0.71 24.37 4.71
CA GLN A 202 -1.34 25.69 4.75
C GLN A 202 -2.83 25.69 4.36
N SER A 203 -3.39 24.63 3.76
CA SER A 203 -4.74 24.68 3.16
C SER A 203 -5.88 24.50 4.17
N GLY A 204 -5.65 23.76 5.26
CA GLY A 204 -6.64 23.63 6.35
C GLY A 204 -6.82 24.90 7.18
N ALA A 205 -5.76 25.71 7.33
CA ALA A 205 -5.82 26.95 8.11
C ALA A 205 -6.64 28.06 7.41
N ALA A 206 -6.59 28.11 6.07
CA ALA A 206 -7.39 29.05 5.27
C ALA A 206 -8.88 28.65 5.19
N ALA A 207 -9.20 27.35 5.33
CA ALA A 207 -10.58 26.86 5.31
C ALA A 207 -11.33 27.08 6.63
N LEU A 208 -10.63 27.14 7.77
CA LEU A 208 -11.22 27.36 9.10
C LEU A 208 -11.26 28.84 9.53
N THR A 209 -10.77 29.75 8.69
CA THR A 209 -10.79 31.21 8.90
C THR A 209 -11.86 31.94 8.09
N ARG A 210 -12.81 31.19 7.48
CA ARG A 210 -13.96 31.75 6.76
C ARG A 210 -15.27 31.23 7.33
#